data_AF-A0A1H5PI54-F1
#
_entry.id   AF-A0A1H5PI54-F1
#
_cell.length_a   1.000
_cell.length_b   1.000
_cell.length_c   1.000
_cell.angle_alpha   90.00
_cell.angle_beta   90.00
_cell.angle_gamma   90.00
#
_symmetry.space_group_name_H-M   'P 1'
#
loop_
_entity.id
_entity.type
_entity.pdbx_description
1 polymer ?
#
loop_
_entity_poly.entity_id
_entity_poly.type
_entity_poly.pdbx_seq_one_letter_code
_entity_poly.pdbx_strand_id
1 'polypeptide(L)'
;MNKVRILALCFLILSYLSLILMFVLEKELQKTEFPYIFVIWAIGIANVGLNVYYGTKMKLKKWYLISLIISGLTWAFPPLLFTFFGIPFLIIYLLFGIYLHSQSLTEIKAG
;
A
#
# COMPACT_ATOMS: atom_id res chain seq x y z
N MET A 1 15.17 -7.40 12.18
CA MET A 1 13.69 -7.24 12.21
C MET A 1 13.19 -5.98 11.53
N ASN A 2 13.74 -4.78 11.82
CA ASN A 2 13.29 -3.52 11.19
C ASN A 2 13.35 -3.51 9.65
N LYS A 3 14.28 -4.24 9.03
CA LYS A 3 14.45 -4.25 7.56
C LYS A 3 13.20 -4.72 6.80
N VAL A 4 12.53 -5.79 7.25
CA VAL A 4 11.32 -6.31 6.59
C VAL A 4 10.16 -5.33 6.73
N ARG A 5 10.02 -4.72 7.91
CA ARG A 5 9.01 -3.68 8.15
C ARG A 5 9.24 -2.47 7.25
N ILE A 6 10.45 -1.92 7.25
CA ILE A 6 10.82 -0.76 6.44
C ILE A 6 10.56 -1.07 4.97
N LEU A 7 10.95 -2.25 4.49
CA LEU A 7 10.69 -2.66 3.11
C LEU A 7 9.20 -2.72 2.79
N ALA A 8 8.38 -3.35 3.64
CA ALA A 8 6.93 -3.41 3.46
C ALA A 8 6.28 -2.02 3.50
N LEU A 9 6.74 -1.14 4.41
CA LEU A 9 6.27 0.25 4.52
C LEU A 9 6.67 1.09 3.29
N CYS A 10 7.89 0.93 2.80
CA CYS A 10 8.35 1.60 1.57
C CYS A 10 7.51 1.19 0.37
N PHE A 11 7.21 -0.10 0.21
CA PHE A 11 6.36 -0.58 -0.87
C PHE A 11 4.89 -0.16 -0.71
N LEU A 12 4.39 -0.03 0.53
CA LEU A 12 3.09 0.56 0.79
C LEU A 12 3.04 2.01 0.32
N ILE A 13 3.98 2.85 0.77
CA ILE A 13 4.06 4.26 0.38
C ILE A 13 4.22 4.39 -1.14
N LEU A 14 5.13 3.61 -1.73
CA LEU A 14 5.37 3.62 -3.16
C LEU A 14 4.11 3.24 -3.95
N SER A 15 3.40 2.19 -3.54
CA SER A 15 2.15 1.75 -4.19
C SER A 15 1.10 2.86 -4.21
N TYR A 16 0.94 3.59 -3.11
CA TYR A 16 -0.05 4.67 -3.01
C TYR A 16 0.39 5.91 -3.77
N LEU A 17 1.66 6.30 -3.67
CA LEU A 17 2.20 7.41 -4.46
C LEU A 17 2.10 7.14 -5.96
N SER A 18 2.38 5.92 -6.41
CA SER A 18 2.24 5.54 -7.82
C SER A 18 0.79 5.65 -8.30
N LEU A 19 -0.20 5.25 -7.49
CA LEU A 19 -1.62 5.42 -7.83
C LEU A 19 -2.03 6.89 -7.91
N ILE A 20 -1.59 7.71 -6.94
CA ILE A 20 -1.87 9.15 -6.93
C ILE A 20 -1.21 9.83 -8.13
N LEU A 21 0.04 9.50 -8.43
CA LEU A 21 0.77 10.04 -9.59
C LEU A 21 0.12 9.64 -10.91
N MET A 22 -0.38 8.41 -11.03
CA MET A 22 -1.11 7.97 -12.22
C MET A 22 -2.33 8.84 -12.49
N PHE A 23 -3.06 9.20 -11.43
CA PHE A 23 -4.23 10.07 -11.54
C PHE A 23 -3.83 11.52 -11.88
N VAL A 24 -2.82 12.07 -11.18
CA VAL A 24 -2.38 13.46 -11.38
C VAL A 24 -1.75 13.67 -12.77
N LEU A 25 -1.04 12.67 -13.29
CA LEU A 25 -0.31 12.73 -14.57
C LEU A 25 -1.04 12.04 -15.72
N GLU A 26 -2.32 11.70 -15.57
CA GLU A 26 -3.10 10.91 -16.54
C GLU A 26 -2.96 11.46 -17.98
N LYS A 27 -3.09 12.78 -18.14
CA LYS A 27 -3.01 13.45 -19.46
C LYS A 27 -1.65 13.31 -20.14
N GLU A 28 -0.56 13.27 -19.38
CA GLU A 28 0.79 13.09 -19.92
C GLU A 28 1.10 11.60 -20.17
N LEU A 29 0.59 10.73 -19.29
CA LEU A 29 0.71 9.27 -19.42
C LEU A 29 -0.05 8.73 -20.64
N GLN A 30 -1.14 9.38 -21.05
CA GLN A 30 -1.86 9.03 -22.29
C GLN A 30 -1.05 9.32 -23.57
N LYS A 31 -0.04 10.20 -23.53
CA LYS A 31 0.83 10.51 -24.68
C LYS A 31 1.97 9.53 -24.85
N THR A 32 2.18 8.64 -23.88
CA THR A 32 3.29 7.69 -23.87
C THR A 32 2.80 6.32 -24.30
N GLU A 33 3.55 5.65 -25.17
CA GLU A 33 3.19 4.31 -25.68
C GLU A 33 3.31 3.21 -24.61
N PHE A 34 4.01 3.50 -23.50
CA PHE A 34 4.26 2.52 -22.46
C PHE A 34 3.06 2.34 -21.51
N PRO A 35 2.58 1.12 -21.27
CA PRO A 35 1.48 0.85 -20.35
C PRO A 35 1.91 0.88 -18.87
N TYR A 36 1.96 2.07 -18.27
CA TYR A 36 2.36 2.30 -16.86
C TYR A 36 1.54 1.53 -15.83
N ILE A 37 0.32 1.12 -16.16
CA ILE A 37 -0.55 0.34 -15.29
C ILE A 37 0.11 -0.98 -14.84
N PHE A 38 0.94 -1.61 -15.69
CA PHE A 38 1.65 -2.84 -15.31
C PHE A 38 2.73 -2.60 -14.25
N VAL A 39 3.39 -1.45 -14.29
CA VAL A 39 4.39 -1.07 -13.26
C VAL A 39 3.68 -0.86 -11.92
N ILE A 40 2.54 -0.16 -11.93
CA ILE A 40 1.73 0.06 -10.73
C ILE A 40 1.23 -1.26 -10.16
N TRP A 41 0.79 -2.18 -11.02
CA TRP A 41 0.37 -3.52 -10.62
C TRP A 41 1.52 -4.32 -10.01
N ALA A 42 2.71 -4.29 -10.60
CA ALA A 42 3.87 -4.99 -10.05
C ALA A 42 4.24 -4.45 -8.66
N ILE A 43 4.23 -3.12 -8.49
CA ILE A 43 4.44 -2.47 -7.18
C ILE A 43 3.34 -2.88 -6.20
N GLY A 44 2.09 -2.91 -6.64
CA GLY A 44 0.93 -3.32 -5.85
C GLY A 44 1.01 -4.77 -5.35
N ILE A 45 1.33 -5.71 -6.23
CA ILE A 45 1.52 -7.13 -5.88
C ILE A 45 2.65 -7.26 -4.86
N ALA A 46 3.78 -6.58 -5.09
CA ALA A 46 4.91 -6.59 -4.17
C ALA A 46 4.53 -5.99 -2.80
N ASN A 47 3.74 -4.90 -2.78
CA ASN A 47 3.22 -4.29 -1.56
C ASN A 47 2.36 -5.28 -0.74
N VAL A 48 1.39 -5.95 -1.37
CA VAL A 48 0.57 -6.96 -0.69
C VAL A 48 1.44 -8.11 -0.17
N GLY A 49 2.30 -8.67 -1.02
CA GLY A 49 3.18 -9.78 -0.66
C GLY A 49 4.11 -9.45 0.51
N LEU A 50 4.70 -8.26 0.51
CA LEU A 50 5.56 -7.79 1.60
C LEU A 50 4.79 -7.54 2.89
N ASN A 51 3.57 -6.99 2.83
CA ASN A 51 2.74 -6.81 4.03
C ASN A 51 2.26 -8.14 4.62
N VAL A 52 1.91 -9.12 3.78
CA VAL A 52 1.59 -10.49 4.23
C VAL A 52 2.81 -11.15 4.85
N TYR A 53 3.96 -11.08 4.18
CA TYR A 53 5.21 -11.64 4.69
C TYR A 53 5.62 -10.98 6.01
N TYR A 54 5.47 -9.66 6.11
CA TYR A 54 5.70 -8.90 7.34
C TYR A 54 4.78 -9.39 8.48
N GLY A 55 3.46 -9.42 8.24
CA GLY A 55 2.50 -9.76 9.28
C GLY A 55 2.60 -11.20 9.76
N THR A 56 2.87 -12.14 8.85
CA THR A 56 3.11 -13.55 9.19
C THR A 56 4.40 -13.74 9.96
N LYS A 57 5.51 -13.12 9.52
CA LYS A 57 6.83 -13.22 10.17
C LYS A 57 6.84 -12.60 11.57
N MET A 58 6.10 -11.52 11.77
CA MET A 58 5.96 -10.86 13.07
C MET A 58 4.86 -11.46 13.96
N LYS A 59 4.15 -12.51 13.50
CA LYS A 59 3.03 -13.14 14.21
C LYS A 59 1.99 -12.11 14.68
N LEU A 60 1.68 -11.12 13.83
CA LEU A 60 0.69 -10.10 14.17
C LEU A 60 -0.69 -10.76 14.41
N LYS A 61 -1.50 -10.12 15.25
CA LYS A 61 -2.90 -10.53 15.46
C LYS A 61 -3.62 -10.58 14.09
N LYS A 62 -4.49 -11.57 13.89
CA LYS A 62 -5.17 -11.82 12.60
C LYS A 62 -5.82 -10.57 12.02
N TRP A 63 -6.47 -9.75 12.86
CA TRP A 63 -7.09 -8.49 12.44
C TRP A 63 -6.10 -7.48 11.85
N TYR A 64 -4.90 -7.33 12.43
CA TYR A 64 -3.86 -6.44 11.88
C TYR A 64 -3.37 -6.92 10.51
N LEU A 65 -3.18 -8.23 10.35
CA LEU A 65 -2.80 -8.83 9.08
C LEU A 65 -3.88 -8.59 8.02
N ILE A 66 -5.15 -8.81 8.36
CA ILE A 66 -6.28 -8.57 7.45
C ILE A 66 -6.31 -7.09 7.04
N SER A 67 -6.17 -6.17 7.99
CA SER A 67 -6.13 -4.73 7.70
C SER A 67 -4.98 -4.33 6.77
N LEU A 68 -3.79 -4.89 6.96
CA LEU A 68 -2.64 -4.65 6.07
C LEU A 68 -2.83 -5.25 4.67
N ILE A 69 -3.55 -6.38 4.56
CA ILE A 69 -3.89 -6.95 3.26
C ILE A 69 -4.90 -6.07 2.53
N ILE A 70 -5.94 -5.60 3.22
CA ILE A 70 -6.96 -4.73 2.63
C ILE A 70 -6.34 -3.40 2.16
N SER A 71 -5.48 -2.78 2.99
CA SER A 71 -4.74 -1.58 2.57
C SER A 71 -3.75 -1.88 1.45
N GLY A 72 -3.19 -3.08 1.41
CA GLY A 72 -2.35 -3.55 0.32
C GLY A 72 -3.12 -3.70 -0.99
N LEU A 73 -4.37 -4.18 -0.96
CA LEU A 73 -5.16 -4.51 -2.16
C LEU A 73 -5.79 -3.31 -2.87
N THR A 74 -5.61 -2.10 -2.34
CA THR A 74 -6.27 -0.90 -2.88
C THR A 74 -5.84 -0.58 -4.31
N TRP A 75 -4.67 -1.04 -4.77
CA TRP A 75 -4.24 -0.93 -6.17
C TRP A 75 -5.06 -1.80 -7.14
N ALA A 76 -5.68 -2.88 -6.66
CA ALA A 76 -6.46 -3.80 -7.50
C ALA A 76 -7.79 -3.20 -7.96
N PHE A 77 -8.17 -2.04 -7.41
CA PHE A 77 -9.41 -1.34 -7.73
C PHE A 77 -9.15 0.07 -8.28
N PRO A 78 -8.49 0.23 -9.45
CA PRO A 78 -8.31 1.53 -10.10
C PRO A 78 -9.60 2.37 -10.27
N PRO A 79 -10.80 1.78 -10.51
CA PRO A 79 -12.03 2.56 -10.61
C PRO A 79 -12.33 3.46 -9.40
N LEU A 80 -11.86 3.10 -8.20
CA LEU A 80 -12.03 3.94 -7.00
C LEU A 80 -11.38 5.33 -7.18
N LEU A 81 -10.30 5.44 -7.96
CA LEU A 81 -9.59 6.69 -8.22
C LEU A 81 -10.45 7.73 -8.95
N PHE A 82 -11.38 7.29 -9.79
CA PHE A 82 -12.23 8.17 -10.59
C PHE A 82 -13.47 8.67 -9.82
N THR A 83 -13.66 8.21 -8.59
CA THR A 83 -14.75 8.70 -7.73
C THR A 83 -14.33 9.98 -6.99
N PHE A 84 -15.30 10.83 -6.62
CA PHE A 84 -15.05 12.05 -5.84
C PHE A 84 -14.27 11.79 -4.53
N PHE A 85 -14.39 10.58 -3.98
CA PHE A 85 -13.72 10.17 -2.77
C PHE A 85 -12.44 9.34 -3.00
N GLY A 86 -11.99 9.14 -4.24
CA GLY A 86 -10.87 8.25 -4.57
C GLY A 86 -9.55 8.63 -3.91
N ILE A 87 -9.04 9.83 -4.18
CA ILE A 87 -7.77 10.31 -3.57
C ILE A 87 -7.88 10.44 -2.04
N PRO A 88 -8.93 11.08 -1.47
CA PRO A 88 -9.09 11.11 -0.02
C PRO A 88 -9.08 9.71 0.62
N PHE A 89 -9.75 8.74 0.00
CA PHE A 89 -9.78 7.35 0.44
C PHE A 89 -8.39 6.72 0.42
N LEU A 90 -7.61 6.92 -0.63
CA LEU A 90 -6.22 6.46 -0.70
C LEU A 90 -5.36 7.05 0.42
N ILE A 91 -5.48 8.35 0.69
CA ILE A 91 -4.70 8.99 1.76
C ILE A 91 -5.06 8.39 3.12
N ILE A 92 -6.36 8.16 3.39
CA ILE A 92 -6.81 7.55 4.66
C ILE A 92 -6.22 6.15 4.83
N TYR A 93 -6.30 5.31 3.80
CA TYR A 93 -5.76 3.94 3.89
C TYR A 93 -4.23 3.90 3.97
N LEU A 94 -3.53 4.84 3.33
CA LEU A 94 -2.09 5.00 3.47
C LEU A 94 -1.73 5.33 4.92
N LEU A 95 -2.36 6.36 5.50
CA LEU A 95 -2.12 6.77 6.89
C LEU A 95 -2.46 5.65 7.86
N PHE A 96 -3.55 4.92 7.61
CA PHE A 96 -3.94 3.77 8.41
C PHE A 96 -2.90 2.65 8.33
N GLY A 97 -2.39 2.30 7.14
CA GLY A 97 -1.32 1.32 6.98
C GLY A 97 -0.03 1.74 7.68
N ILE A 98 0.39 3.01 7.55
CA ILE A 98 1.56 3.57 8.26
C ILE A 98 1.37 3.46 9.79
N TYR A 99 0.17 3.77 10.27
CA TYR A 99 -0.17 3.66 11.68
C TYR A 99 -0.06 2.22 12.20
N LEU A 100 -0.56 1.22 11.46
CA LEU A 100 -0.44 -0.19 11.83
C LEU A 100 1.03 -0.66 11.88
N HIS A 101 1.85 -0.20 10.93
CA HIS A 101 3.29 -0.43 10.95
C HIS A 101 3.95 0.17 12.21
N SER A 102 3.46 1.31 12.69
CA SER A 102 3.96 1.95 13.92
C SER A 102 3.47 1.26 15.20
N GLN A 103 2.19 0.87 15.29
CA GLN A 103 1.62 0.22 16.48
C GLN A 103 2.22 -1.16 16.77
N SER A 104 2.54 -1.93 15.73
CA SER A 104 3.23 -3.22 15.89
C SER A 104 4.57 -3.08 16.63
N LEU A 105 5.21 -1.91 16.58
CA LEU A 105 6.46 -1.61 17.26
C LEU A 105 6.26 -1.45 18.77
N THR A 106 5.11 -0.91 19.18
CA THR A 106 4.73 -0.72 20.57
C THR A 106 4.32 -2.05 21.21
N GLU A 107 3.51 -2.85 20.52
CA GLU A 107 3.07 -4.16 21.05
C GLU A 107 4.24 -5.15 21.18
N ILE A 108 5.20 -5.18 20.25
CA ILE A 108 6.38 -6.05 20.35
C ILE A 108 7.34 -5.63 21.48
N LYS A 109 7.37 -4.35 21.87
CA LYS A 109 8.20 -3.87 22.99
C LYS A 109 7.54 -4.06 24.36
N ALA A 110 6.23 -4.29 24.40
CA ALA A 110 5.46 -4.38 25.64
C ALA A 110 5.17 -5.82 26.09
N GLY A 111 5.61 -6.84 25.34
CA GLY A 111 5.55 -8.26 25.70
C GLY A 111 6.94 -8.89 25.71
#